data_AF-K8EH13-F1
#
_entry.id   AF-K8EH13-F1
#
_cell.length_a   1.000
_cell.length_b   1.000
_cell.length_c   1.000
_cell.angle_alpha   90.00
_cell.angle_beta   90.00
_cell.angle_gamma   90.00
#
_symmetry.space_group_name_H-M   'P 1'
#
loop_
_entity.id
_entity.type
_entity.pdbx_description
1 polymer ?
#
loop_
_entity_poly.entity_id
_entity_poly.type
_entity_poly.pdbx_seq_one_letter_code
_entity_poly.pdbx_strand_id
1 'polypeptide(L)'
;MLPLDCDKHVKAKLETRGVRSAEEALKKSELDVIELIDVSLEKASKALRQIAKGACPEPINAFQMKEKSAGQKGGNFIKTGVKTLDEALLGGVPVGTITEFVAPAGSGKTQMCLGLVAQTCAPKNFGGLDASVVFVDTEQTFSSNRLAEIAKKRFPEIYDKDYYKDGNNNDSVSNFGGMDKDAEMRLEKLLAEKVFVVTPQSLQELKVRIENLKPALTQSDAKLIVIDSVARLARAEGGIGAGSSSSESLVKRQNILSSIAAALKRHAEQLNVAVVVTNQVTTNTNINSNYHNSNDPAKANMVSRDSQVAAALGTKWAHCVNVRISMSGAIDGKADGKREMRVVKSPRTALSRFLYRITASGCASIDID
;
A
#
# COMPACT_ATOMS: atom_id res chain seq x y z
N MET A 1 2.63 25.27 7.06
CA MET A 1 2.33 26.70 6.84
C MET A 1 3.51 27.35 6.15
N LEU A 2 3.32 28.51 5.51
CA LEU A 2 4.43 29.30 4.96
C LEU A 2 5.28 29.90 6.11
N PRO A 3 6.63 29.92 5.99
CA PRO A 3 7.50 30.44 7.04
C PRO A 3 7.18 31.87 7.45
N LEU A 4 7.48 32.22 8.69
CA LEU A 4 7.25 33.57 9.24
C LEU A 4 8.15 34.62 8.59
N ASP A 5 9.31 34.20 8.10
CA ASP A 5 10.36 35.07 7.55
C ASP A 5 10.13 35.46 6.07
N CYS A 6 9.03 34.98 5.47
CA CYS A 6 8.63 35.38 4.13
C CYS A 6 8.05 36.81 4.15
N ASP A 7 8.32 37.57 3.09
CA ASP A 7 7.70 38.89 2.88
C ASP A 7 6.16 38.81 3.08
N LYS A 8 5.63 39.62 4.00
CA LYS A 8 4.22 39.56 4.42
C LYS A 8 3.25 39.77 3.26
N HIS A 9 3.60 40.63 2.29
CA HIS A 9 2.76 40.92 1.13
C HIS A 9 2.75 39.75 0.16
N VAL A 10 3.92 39.16 -0.08
CA VAL A 10 4.06 37.96 -0.93
C VAL A 10 3.34 36.77 -0.29
N LYS A 11 3.52 36.56 1.02
CA LYS A 11 2.85 35.51 1.78
C LYS A 11 1.32 35.63 1.71
N ALA A 12 0.77 36.81 1.97
CA ALA A 12 -0.68 37.03 1.90
C ALA A 12 -1.25 36.78 0.49
N LYS A 13 -0.53 37.21 -0.56
CA LYS A 13 -0.94 36.94 -1.95
C LYS A 13 -0.90 35.45 -2.27
N LEU A 14 0.14 34.72 -1.83
CA LEU A 14 0.24 33.27 -2.01
C LEU A 14 -0.92 32.54 -1.33
N GLU A 15 -1.22 32.89 -0.07
CA GLU A 15 -2.33 32.29 0.69
C GLU A 15 -3.69 32.57 0.05
N THR A 16 -3.92 33.81 -0.42
CA THR A 16 -5.14 34.21 -1.15
C THR A 16 -5.32 33.41 -2.46
N ARG A 17 -4.21 32.98 -3.07
CA ARG A 17 -4.18 32.15 -4.28
C ARG A 17 -4.14 30.65 -3.98
N GLY A 18 -4.38 30.25 -2.73
CA GLY A 18 -4.50 28.84 -2.33
C GLY A 18 -3.18 28.14 -1.97
N VAL A 19 -2.05 28.85 -1.96
CA VAL A 19 -0.76 28.30 -1.52
C VAL A 19 -0.62 28.50 -0.01
N ARG A 20 -0.89 27.45 0.76
CA ARG A 20 -0.98 27.48 2.24
C ARG A 20 0.19 26.76 2.93
N SER A 21 1.06 26.12 2.18
CA SER A 21 2.22 25.41 2.72
C SER A 21 3.52 25.71 1.95
N ALA A 22 4.65 25.57 2.65
CA ALA A 22 5.96 25.65 2.02
C ALA A 22 6.13 24.60 0.92
N GLU A 23 5.60 23.39 1.12
CA GLU A 23 5.63 22.31 0.12
C GLU A 23 4.90 22.71 -1.19
N GLU A 24 3.74 23.36 -1.09
CA GLU A 24 3.00 23.86 -2.27
C GLU A 24 3.73 24.98 -2.99
N ALA A 25 4.34 25.90 -2.24
CA ALA A 25 5.12 26.98 -2.82
C ALA A 25 6.38 26.46 -3.53
N LEU A 26 7.10 25.51 -2.93
CA LEU A 26 8.35 24.97 -3.48
C LEU A 26 8.16 24.02 -4.67
N LYS A 27 6.93 23.60 -4.97
CA LYS A 27 6.60 22.87 -6.21
C LYS A 27 6.41 23.78 -7.42
N LYS A 28 6.32 25.09 -7.20
CA LYS A 28 6.13 26.08 -8.25
C LYS A 28 7.47 26.59 -8.74
N SER A 29 7.59 26.78 -10.05
CA SER A 29 8.73 27.47 -10.63
C SER A 29 8.72 28.96 -10.25
N GLU A 30 9.84 29.65 -10.42
CA GLU A 30 9.87 31.11 -10.24
C GLU A 30 8.87 31.82 -11.17
N LEU A 31 8.71 31.32 -12.40
CA LEU A 31 7.74 31.86 -13.38
C LEU A 31 6.29 31.63 -12.94
N ASP A 32 5.97 30.45 -12.40
CA ASP A 32 4.63 30.14 -11.90
C ASP A 32 4.26 31.09 -10.75
N VAL A 33 5.22 31.44 -9.89
CA VAL A 33 5.01 32.39 -8.80
C VAL A 33 4.81 33.80 -9.34
N ILE A 34 5.62 34.23 -10.31
CA ILE A 34 5.43 35.53 -10.99
C ILE A 34 4.01 35.64 -11.54
N GLU A 35 3.55 34.63 -12.28
CA GLU A 35 2.21 34.61 -12.88
C GLU A 35 1.11 34.58 -11.82
N LEU A 36 1.30 33.81 -10.73
CA LEU A 36 0.27 33.61 -9.71
C LEU A 36 -0.01 34.86 -8.86
N ILE A 37 1.05 35.59 -8.49
CA ILE A 37 0.95 36.72 -7.54
C ILE A 37 1.33 38.08 -8.14
N ASP A 38 1.70 38.11 -9.42
CA ASP A 38 2.04 39.31 -10.20
C ASP A 38 3.14 40.13 -9.51
N VAL A 39 4.36 39.59 -9.53
CA VAL A 39 5.56 40.19 -8.91
C VAL A 39 6.78 40.03 -9.81
N SER A 40 7.84 40.81 -9.58
CA SER A 40 9.09 40.66 -10.31
C SER A 40 9.78 39.32 -10.02
N LEU A 41 10.60 38.85 -10.96
CA LEU A 41 11.44 37.65 -10.80
C LEU A 41 12.30 37.71 -9.52
N GLU A 42 12.85 38.89 -9.23
CA GLU A 42 13.65 39.10 -8.02
C GLU A 42 12.84 38.85 -6.73
N LYS A 43 11.60 39.36 -6.67
CA LYS A 43 10.69 39.14 -5.53
C LYS A 43 10.26 37.68 -5.43
N ALA A 44 9.94 37.04 -6.55
CA ALA A 44 9.57 35.62 -6.58
C ALA A 44 10.73 34.73 -6.10
N SER A 45 11.95 34.94 -6.63
CA SER A 45 13.15 34.19 -6.24
C SER A 45 13.50 34.39 -4.76
N LYS A 46 13.44 35.64 -4.27
CA LYS A 46 13.67 35.94 -2.85
C LYS A 46 12.64 35.25 -1.95
N ALA A 47 11.37 35.27 -2.32
CA ALA A 47 10.32 34.61 -1.56
C ALA A 47 10.51 33.08 -1.52
N LEU A 48 10.78 32.44 -2.65
CA LEU A 48 11.05 30.99 -2.71
C LEU A 48 12.28 30.61 -1.88
N ARG A 49 13.35 31.41 -1.90
CA ARG A 49 14.53 31.18 -1.04
C ARG A 49 14.22 31.29 0.45
N GLN A 50 13.43 32.30 0.85
CA GLN A 50 13.00 32.43 2.25
C GLN A 50 12.12 31.26 2.69
N ILE A 51 11.19 30.86 1.82
CA ILE A 51 10.33 29.70 2.06
C ILE A 51 11.17 28.42 2.19
N ALA A 52 12.14 28.23 1.28
CA ALA A 52 13.06 27.09 1.31
C ALA A 52 13.88 27.07 2.61
N LYS A 53 14.46 28.21 3.00
CA LYS A 53 15.27 28.32 4.22
C LYS A 53 14.45 28.00 5.48
N GLY A 54 13.22 28.48 5.57
CA GLY A 54 12.34 28.22 6.70
C GLY A 54 11.72 26.82 6.71
N ALA A 55 11.70 26.12 5.57
CA ALA A 55 11.18 24.76 5.44
C ALA A 55 12.26 23.67 5.43
N CYS A 56 13.52 24.06 5.25
CA CYS A 56 14.65 23.14 5.18
C CYS A 56 14.83 22.46 6.55
N PRO A 57 14.76 21.12 6.63
CA PRO A 57 15.08 20.43 7.87
C PRO A 57 16.58 20.58 8.16
N GLU A 58 16.95 20.50 9.44
CA GLU A 58 18.36 20.46 9.81
C GLU A 58 19.05 19.26 9.14
N PRO A 59 20.19 19.48 8.44
CA PRO A 59 20.95 18.39 7.86
C PRO A 59 21.38 17.42 8.95
N ILE A 60 21.07 16.14 8.77
CA ILE A 60 21.52 15.06 9.66
C ILE A 60 22.46 14.13 8.92
N ASN A 61 23.43 13.59 9.64
CA ASN A 61 24.32 12.57 9.09
C ASN A 61 23.66 11.18 9.09
N ALA A 62 24.27 10.21 8.41
CA ALA A 62 23.73 8.86 8.29
C ALA A 62 23.57 8.14 9.65
N PHE A 63 24.43 8.45 10.63
CA PHE A 63 24.36 7.87 11.97
C PHE A 63 23.12 8.39 12.72
N GLN A 64 22.90 9.70 12.74
CA GLN A 64 21.70 10.31 13.32
C GLN A 64 20.42 9.84 12.63
N MET A 65 20.45 9.64 11.31
CA MET A 65 19.32 9.06 10.57
C MET A 65 19.02 7.63 11.06
N LYS A 66 20.04 6.80 11.25
CA LYS A 66 19.90 5.44 11.80
C LYS A 66 19.33 5.45 13.22
N GLU A 67 19.81 6.32 14.09
CA GLU A 67 19.29 6.45 15.46
C GLU A 67 17.83 6.91 15.48
N LYS A 68 17.45 7.89 14.66
CA LYS A 68 16.05 8.31 14.51
C LYS A 68 15.15 7.18 14.04
N SER A 69 15.60 6.35 13.09
CA SER A 69 14.86 5.18 12.63
C SER A 69 14.79 4.04 13.66
N ALA A 70 15.78 3.92 14.55
CA ALA A 70 15.77 2.95 15.63
C ALA A 70 14.91 3.38 16.82
N GLY A 71 14.81 4.70 17.08
CA GLY A 71 14.05 5.28 18.19
C GLY A 71 12.57 5.57 17.89
N GLN A 72 12.08 5.33 16.66
CA GLN A 72 10.67 5.52 16.33
C GLN A 72 9.81 4.50 17.09
N LYS A 73 8.96 4.99 18.01
CA LYS A 73 8.04 4.21 18.86
C LYS A 73 6.88 3.52 18.12
N GLY A 74 6.90 3.48 16.79
CA GLY A 74 5.97 2.70 15.96
C GLY A 74 6.81 1.76 15.11
N GLY A 75 6.57 0.44 15.23
CA GLY A 75 7.36 -0.56 14.53
C GLY A 75 7.54 -0.23 13.04
N ASN A 76 8.75 -0.43 12.53
CA ASN A 76 9.10 -0.08 11.15
C ASN A 76 8.43 -0.97 10.09
N PHE A 77 7.64 -1.97 10.52
CA PHE A 77 7.09 -3.01 9.68
C PHE A 77 5.75 -3.53 10.20
N ILE A 78 4.92 -4.05 9.29
CA ILE A 78 3.69 -4.81 9.57
C ILE A 78 3.93 -6.26 9.17
N LYS A 79 3.85 -7.19 10.13
CA LYS A 79 4.01 -8.62 9.86
C LYS A 79 2.95 -9.12 8.88
N THR A 80 3.37 -9.91 7.90
CA THR A 80 2.49 -10.53 6.91
C THR A 80 1.80 -11.78 7.46
N GLY A 81 2.42 -12.44 8.45
CA GLY A 81 2.01 -13.75 8.95
C GLY A 81 2.57 -14.91 8.10
N VAL A 82 3.33 -14.61 7.05
CA VAL A 82 4.17 -15.56 6.34
C VAL A 82 5.59 -15.40 6.86
N LYS A 83 6.01 -16.26 7.79
CA LYS A 83 7.28 -16.11 8.54
C LYS A 83 8.49 -15.89 7.64
N THR A 84 8.62 -16.71 6.59
CA THR A 84 9.71 -16.62 5.62
C THR A 84 9.75 -15.29 4.87
N LEU A 85 8.58 -14.68 4.61
CA LEU A 85 8.49 -13.35 3.99
C LEU A 85 8.82 -12.25 5.00
N ASP A 86 8.35 -12.39 6.23
CA ASP A 86 8.63 -11.44 7.31
C ASP A 86 10.14 -11.38 7.59
N GLU A 87 10.81 -12.53 7.65
CA GLU A 87 12.27 -12.63 7.77
C GLU A 87 12.98 -11.97 6.59
N ALA A 88 12.55 -12.27 5.35
CA ALA A 88 13.12 -11.67 4.15
C ALA A 88 13.00 -10.14 4.14
N LEU A 89 11.89 -9.61 4.63
CA LEU A 89 11.65 -8.17 4.67
C LEU A 89 12.13 -7.51 5.98
N LEU A 90 12.89 -8.23 6.81
CA LEU A 90 13.45 -7.76 8.08
C LEU A 90 12.38 -7.31 9.10
N GLY A 91 11.21 -7.95 9.07
CA GLY A 91 10.10 -7.72 10.01
C GLY A 91 8.71 -7.66 9.38
N GLY A 92 8.61 -7.67 8.04
CA GLY A 92 7.34 -7.62 7.30
C GLY A 92 7.25 -6.44 6.34
N VAL A 93 6.03 -6.00 6.01
CA VAL A 93 5.80 -4.89 5.09
C VAL A 93 6.30 -3.57 5.70
N PRO A 94 7.26 -2.86 5.08
CA PRO A 94 7.81 -1.62 5.62
C PRO A 94 6.80 -0.47 5.64
N VAL A 95 6.76 0.27 6.76
CA VAL A 95 6.06 1.56 6.84
C VAL A 95 6.82 2.64 6.07
N GLY A 96 6.15 3.75 5.73
CA GLY A 96 6.81 4.86 5.04
C GLY A 96 7.08 4.60 3.55
N THR A 97 6.63 3.47 3.00
CA THR A 97 6.91 3.08 1.62
C THR A 97 5.71 2.37 0.96
N ILE A 98 5.79 2.19 -0.36
CA ILE A 98 4.79 1.43 -1.13
C ILE A 98 5.30 0.01 -1.37
N THR A 99 4.51 -0.96 -0.92
CA THR A 99 4.69 -2.38 -1.20
C THR A 99 3.63 -2.88 -2.18
N GLU A 100 4.04 -3.56 -3.24
CA GLU A 100 3.15 -4.09 -4.27
C GLU A 100 3.17 -5.62 -4.30
N PHE A 101 1.98 -6.23 -4.27
CA PHE A 101 1.77 -7.65 -4.56
C PHE A 101 1.27 -7.81 -6.00
N VAL A 102 2.09 -8.43 -6.86
CA VAL A 102 1.76 -8.64 -8.28
C VAL A 102 1.54 -10.12 -8.59
N ALA A 103 0.39 -10.46 -9.15
CA ALA A 103 0.06 -11.85 -9.45
C ALA A 103 -1.15 -12.01 -10.39
N PRO A 104 -1.29 -13.18 -11.07
CA PRO A 104 -2.55 -13.61 -11.68
C PRO A 104 -3.76 -13.60 -10.72
N ALA A 105 -4.96 -13.69 -11.29
CA ALA A 105 -6.18 -13.93 -10.50
C ALA A 105 -6.07 -15.28 -9.76
N GLY A 106 -6.68 -15.37 -8.57
CA GLY A 106 -6.66 -16.61 -7.78
C GLY A 106 -5.34 -16.91 -7.04
N SER A 107 -4.33 -16.03 -7.12
CA SER A 107 -3.06 -16.19 -6.38
C SER A 107 -3.14 -15.84 -4.88
N GLY A 108 -4.24 -15.31 -4.37
CA GLY A 108 -4.37 -14.97 -2.94
C GLY A 108 -3.89 -13.56 -2.56
N LYS A 109 -3.86 -12.61 -3.51
CA LYS A 109 -3.52 -11.19 -3.23
C LYS A 109 -4.44 -10.59 -2.15
N THR A 110 -5.75 -10.71 -2.32
CA THR A 110 -6.74 -10.27 -1.32
C THR A 110 -6.57 -10.98 0.01
N GLN A 111 -6.19 -12.26 0.02
CA GLN A 111 -5.91 -13.00 1.27
C GLN A 111 -4.69 -12.44 2.02
N MET A 112 -3.66 -11.99 1.29
CA MET A 112 -2.52 -11.29 1.87
C MET A 112 -2.95 -9.93 2.44
N CYS A 113 -3.76 -9.17 1.70
CA CYS A 113 -4.31 -7.90 2.16
C CYS A 113 -5.13 -8.05 3.45
N LEU A 114 -6.07 -9.01 3.51
CA LEU A 114 -6.87 -9.26 4.70
C LEU A 114 -6.03 -9.73 5.89
N GLY A 115 -4.97 -10.51 5.65
CA GLY A 115 -4.00 -10.87 6.70
C GLY A 115 -3.29 -9.67 7.31
N LEU A 116 -2.87 -8.71 6.47
CA LEU A 116 -2.25 -7.46 6.93
C LEU A 116 -3.24 -6.55 7.66
N VAL A 117 -4.50 -6.50 7.22
CA VAL A 117 -5.58 -5.80 7.94
C VAL A 117 -5.74 -6.39 9.34
N ALA A 118 -5.90 -7.71 9.45
CA ALA A 118 -6.03 -8.40 10.72
C ALA A 118 -4.83 -8.14 11.66
N GLN A 119 -3.59 -8.19 11.13
CA GLN A 119 -2.38 -7.88 11.89
C GLN A 119 -2.38 -6.44 12.43
N THR A 120 -2.82 -5.49 11.60
CA THR A 120 -2.80 -4.06 11.96
C THR A 120 -3.83 -3.75 13.04
N CYS A 121 -5.04 -4.31 12.93
CA CYS A 121 -6.14 -4.05 13.86
C CYS A 121 -5.97 -4.76 15.21
N ALA A 122 -5.27 -5.90 15.24
CA ALA A 122 -5.06 -6.66 16.46
C ALA A 122 -4.37 -5.83 17.56
N PRO A 123 -4.70 -6.02 18.85
CA PRO A 123 -4.07 -5.31 19.95
C PRO A 123 -2.58 -5.59 20.09
N LYS A 124 -1.84 -4.64 20.67
CA LYS A 124 -0.36 -4.68 20.78
C LYS A 124 0.15 -5.84 21.64
N ASN A 125 -0.56 -6.20 22.70
CA ASN A 125 -0.23 -7.33 23.58
C ASN A 125 -0.35 -8.69 22.88
N PHE A 126 -1.05 -8.78 21.74
CA PHE A 126 -1.11 -9.97 20.89
C PHE A 126 -0.25 -9.84 19.62
N GLY A 127 0.68 -8.87 19.60
CA GLY A 127 1.60 -8.65 18.49
C GLY A 127 1.03 -7.86 17.30
N GLY A 128 -0.17 -7.30 17.42
CA GLY A 128 -0.72 -6.37 16.44
C GLY A 128 -0.29 -4.92 16.68
N LEU A 129 -0.92 -3.97 15.99
CA LEU A 129 -0.59 -2.53 16.08
C LEU A 129 -1.64 -1.70 16.82
N ASP A 130 -2.79 -2.28 17.13
CA ASP A 130 -3.94 -1.62 17.72
C ASP A 130 -4.40 -0.39 16.88
N ALA A 131 -4.24 -0.46 15.55
CA ALA A 131 -4.40 0.68 14.66
C ALA A 131 -5.49 0.48 13.60
N SER A 132 -5.96 1.60 13.04
CA SER A 132 -6.95 1.59 11.96
C SER A 132 -6.34 1.29 10.59
N VAL A 133 -7.20 0.91 9.65
CA VAL A 133 -6.86 0.59 8.27
C VAL A 133 -7.83 1.27 7.32
N VAL A 134 -7.30 1.87 6.25
CA VAL A 134 -8.10 2.28 5.10
C VAL A 134 -7.96 1.21 4.03
N PHE A 135 -9.06 0.52 3.70
CA PHE A 135 -9.11 -0.48 2.64
C PHE A 135 -9.85 0.08 1.43
N VAL A 136 -9.14 0.28 0.33
CA VAL A 136 -9.71 0.73 -0.94
C VAL A 136 -10.02 -0.49 -1.79
N ASP A 137 -11.28 -0.89 -1.82
CA ASP A 137 -11.77 -2.05 -2.57
C ASP A 137 -12.35 -1.61 -3.91
N THR A 138 -11.62 -1.85 -4.97
CA THR A 138 -12.06 -1.55 -6.33
C THR A 138 -12.71 -2.76 -7.00
N GLU A 139 -12.35 -3.98 -6.57
CA GLU A 139 -12.80 -5.23 -7.18
C GLU A 139 -14.03 -5.82 -6.47
N GLN A 140 -14.51 -5.20 -5.39
CA GLN A 140 -15.60 -5.70 -4.54
C GLN A 140 -15.27 -7.07 -3.93
N THR A 141 -14.02 -7.23 -3.51
CA THR A 141 -13.47 -8.50 -2.98
C THR A 141 -13.29 -8.49 -1.47
N PHE A 142 -13.49 -7.35 -0.81
CA PHE A 142 -13.44 -7.26 0.64
C PHE A 142 -14.59 -8.06 1.25
N SER A 143 -14.26 -8.92 2.21
CA SER A 143 -15.23 -9.73 2.95
C SER A 143 -14.94 -9.61 4.44
N SER A 144 -15.87 -9.01 5.18
CA SER A 144 -15.82 -8.90 6.65
C SER A 144 -15.77 -10.28 7.30
N ASN A 145 -16.59 -11.22 6.83
CA ASN A 145 -16.61 -12.60 7.34
C ASN A 145 -15.25 -13.27 7.19
N ARG A 146 -14.63 -13.10 6.01
CA ARG A 146 -13.30 -13.68 5.77
C ARG A 146 -12.21 -13.00 6.61
N LEU A 147 -12.31 -11.69 6.82
CA LEU A 147 -11.40 -10.96 7.69
C LEU A 147 -11.52 -11.45 9.15
N ALA A 148 -12.75 -11.62 9.65
CA ALA A 148 -13.04 -12.13 10.97
C ALA A 148 -12.49 -13.56 11.15
N GLU A 149 -12.69 -14.43 10.17
CA GLU A 149 -12.12 -15.79 10.16
C GLU A 149 -10.59 -15.77 10.30
N ILE A 150 -9.92 -14.95 9.48
CA ILE A 150 -8.46 -14.79 9.52
C ILE A 150 -8.01 -14.26 10.89
N ALA A 151 -8.67 -13.22 11.40
CA ALA A 151 -8.34 -12.60 12.68
C ALA A 151 -8.49 -13.60 13.82
N LYS A 152 -9.61 -14.33 13.87
CA LYS A 152 -9.89 -15.38 14.86
C LYS A 152 -8.84 -16.48 14.87
N LYS A 153 -8.38 -16.91 13.70
CA LYS A 153 -7.36 -17.96 13.58
C LYS A 153 -5.95 -17.49 13.87
N ARG A 154 -5.61 -16.23 13.56
CA ARG A 154 -4.27 -15.66 13.85
C ARG A 154 -4.10 -15.30 15.32
N PHE A 155 -5.16 -14.86 15.98
CA PHE A 155 -5.09 -14.33 17.33
C PHE A 155 -6.18 -14.92 18.23
N PRO A 156 -6.23 -16.24 18.41
CA PRO A 156 -7.32 -16.89 19.16
C PRO A 156 -7.49 -16.31 20.57
N GLU A 157 -6.40 -15.91 21.22
CA GLU A 157 -6.37 -15.36 22.58
C GLU A 157 -7.09 -14.01 22.73
N ILE A 158 -7.14 -13.16 21.69
CA ILE A 158 -7.95 -11.92 21.72
C ILE A 158 -9.42 -12.25 21.96
N TYR A 159 -9.84 -13.42 21.46
CA TYR A 159 -11.22 -13.85 21.41
C TYR A 159 -11.55 -14.90 22.46
N ASP A 160 -10.61 -15.15 23.40
CA ASP A 160 -10.90 -15.95 24.57
C ASP A 160 -11.67 -15.11 25.62
N LYS A 161 -12.59 -15.75 26.32
CA LYS A 161 -13.52 -15.12 27.27
C LYS A 161 -12.81 -14.37 28.39
N ASP A 162 -11.63 -14.84 28.76
CA ASP A 162 -10.89 -14.35 29.92
C ASP A 162 -10.15 -13.04 29.66
N TYR A 163 -9.99 -12.61 28.39
CA TYR A 163 -9.27 -11.38 28.07
C TYR A 163 -10.05 -10.09 28.44
N TYR A 164 -11.38 -10.10 28.30
CA TYR A 164 -12.24 -8.95 28.64
C TYR A 164 -12.86 -9.06 30.04
N LYS A 165 -12.47 -10.05 30.86
CA LYS A 165 -12.84 -10.09 32.27
C LYS A 165 -12.06 -9.01 32.99
N ASP A 166 -12.67 -7.83 33.05
CA ASP A 166 -12.29 -6.78 33.99
C ASP A 166 -12.22 -7.39 35.40
N GLY A 167 -11.23 -6.98 36.19
CA GLY A 167 -10.79 -7.64 37.43
C GLY A 167 -11.78 -7.58 38.60
N ASN A 168 -13.08 -7.64 38.34
CA ASN A 168 -14.12 -7.58 39.35
C ASN A 168 -15.38 -8.31 38.85
N ASN A 169 -15.40 -9.65 38.93
CA ASN A 169 -16.61 -10.44 39.21
C ASN A 169 -16.25 -11.94 39.31
N ASN A 170 -16.38 -12.46 40.54
CA ASN A 170 -16.19 -13.87 40.89
C ASN A 170 -17.43 -14.72 40.55
N ASP A 171 -17.91 -14.67 39.32
CA ASP A 171 -19.00 -15.57 38.90
C ASP A 171 -18.46 -16.75 38.10
N SER A 172 -18.36 -17.85 38.84
CA SER A 172 -17.88 -19.16 38.41
C SER A 172 -18.98 -19.91 37.64
N VAL A 173 -19.19 -19.64 36.35
CA VAL A 173 -19.96 -20.56 35.46
C VAL A 173 -19.47 -20.35 34.01
N SER A 174 -18.81 -21.30 33.34
CA SER A 174 -19.50 -22.38 32.63
C SER A 174 -18.48 -23.29 31.91
N ASN A 175 -18.52 -24.59 32.26
CA ASN A 175 -18.24 -25.67 31.32
C ASN A 175 -19.37 -25.69 30.28
N PHE A 176 -19.13 -25.33 29.02
CA PHE A 176 -19.85 -25.83 27.84
C PHE A 176 -19.12 -25.37 26.57
N GLY A 177 -18.62 -26.34 25.78
CA GLY A 177 -17.85 -26.14 24.55
C GLY A 177 -18.70 -25.69 23.36
N GLY A 178 -19.20 -24.45 23.40
CA GLY A 178 -19.79 -23.75 22.27
C GLY A 178 -19.00 -22.50 21.89
N MET A 179 -18.98 -22.14 20.60
CA MET A 179 -18.47 -20.83 20.16
C MET A 179 -19.25 -19.72 20.88
N ASP A 180 -18.53 -18.84 21.56
CA ASP A 180 -19.11 -17.73 22.32
C ASP A 180 -19.56 -16.61 21.38
N LYS A 181 -20.89 -16.40 21.29
CA LYS A 181 -21.48 -15.31 20.50
C LYS A 181 -20.98 -13.93 20.94
N ASP A 182 -20.63 -13.78 22.21
CA ASP A 182 -20.14 -12.51 22.72
C ASP A 182 -18.72 -12.20 22.22
N ALA A 183 -17.85 -13.21 22.11
CA ALA A 183 -16.49 -13.06 21.57
C ALA A 183 -16.50 -12.72 20.08
N GLU A 184 -17.40 -13.33 19.32
CA GLU A 184 -17.60 -13.05 17.89
C GLU A 184 -18.11 -11.62 17.67
N MET A 185 -19.09 -11.18 18.46
CA MET A 185 -19.59 -9.80 18.42
C MET A 185 -18.52 -8.77 18.80
N ARG A 186 -17.65 -9.07 19.77
CA ARG A 186 -16.50 -8.19 20.12
C ARG A 186 -15.50 -8.08 18.96
N LEU A 187 -15.22 -9.18 18.26
CA LEU A 187 -14.38 -9.18 17.06
C LEU A 187 -14.97 -8.33 15.94
N GLU A 188 -16.24 -8.55 15.61
CA GLU A 188 -16.93 -7.78 14.57
C GLU A 188 -16.94 -6.29 14.91
N LYS A 189 -17.20 -5.94 16.18
CA LYS A 189 -17.14 -4.56 16.65
C LYS A 189 -15.74 -3.96 16.49
N LEU A 190 -14.70 -4.67 16.93
CA LEU A 190 -13.31 -4.22 16.83
C LEU A 190 -12.89 -3.99 15.36
N LEU A 191 -13.26 -4.92 14.46
CA LEU A 191 -12.96 -4.76 13.04
C LEU A 191 -13.78 -3.62 12.41
N ALA A 192 -15.05 -3.47 12.76
CA ALA A 192 -15.90 -2.40 12.26
C ALA A 192 -15.43 -1.00 12.68
N GLU A 193 -14.92 -0.86 13.90
CA GLU A 193 -14.39 0.41 14.41
C GLU A 193 -13.06 0.80 13.77
N LYS A 194 -12.27 -0.18 13.30
CA LYS A 194 -10.90 0.04 12.82
C LYS A 194 -10.72 -0.04 11.30
N VAL A 195 -11.64 -0.67 10.57
CA VAL A 195 -11.50 -0.92 9.14
C VAL A 195 -12.44 -0.03 8.33
N PHE A 196 -11.88 0.98 7.66
CA PHE A 196 -12.60 1.91 6.81
C PHE A 196 -12.52 1.45 5.35
N VAL A 197 -13.63 0.94 4.82
CA VAL A 197 -13.71 0.43 3.44
C VAL A 197 -14.21 1.52 2.49
N VAL A 198 -13.53 1.66 1.35
CA VAL A 198 -13.76 2.71 0.36
C VAL A 198 -13.82 2.08 -1.03
N THR A 199 -14.89 2.32 -1.79
CA THR A 199 -15.12 1.64 -3.09
C THR A 199 -15.20 2.62 -4.28
N PRO A 200 -14.06 3.13 -4.78
CA PRO A 200 -14.06 4.05 -5.92
C PRO A 200 -14.40 3.32 -7.23
N GLN A 201 -15.15 3.99 -8.09
CA GLN A 201 -15.65 3.44 -9.36
C GLN A 201 -14.80 3.85 -10.57
N SER A 202 -13.98 4.90 -10.44
CA SER A 202 -13.08 5.38 -11.50
C SER A 202 -11.67 5.67 -10.99
N LEU A 203 -10.68 5.69 -11.89
CA LEU A 203 -9.30 6.03 -11.52
C LEU A 203 -9.19 7.49 -11.05
N GLN A 204 -9.98 8.39 -11.65
CA GLN A 204 -10.05 9.79 -11.24
C GLN A 204 -10.62 9.96 -9.83
N GLU A 205 -11.69 9.22 -9.49
CA GLU A 205 -12.23 9.22 -8.13
C GLU A 205 -11.21 8.67 -7.13
N LEU A 206 -10.52 7.58 -7.47
CA LEU A 206 -9.44 7.05 -6.64
C LEU A 206 -8.37 8.12 -6.39
N LYS A 207 -7.92 8.82 -7.44
CA LYS A 207 -6.96 9.93 -7.31
C LYS A 207 -7.41 10.97 -6.30
N VAL A 208 -8.63 11.49 -6.45
CA VAL A 208 -9.16 12.54 -5.56
C VAL A 208 -9.27 12.04 -4.13
N ARG A 209 -9.74 10.80 -3.90
CA ARG A 209 -9.84 10.22 -2.55
C ARG A 209 -8.46 10.04 -1.91
N ILE A 210 -7.47 9.55 -2.64
CA ILE A 210 -6.10 9.40 -2.12
C ILE A 210 -5.46 10.77 -1.84
N GLU A 211 -5.61 11.75 -2.72
CA GLU A 211 -5.04 13.09 -2.51
C GLU A 211 -5.58 13.76 -1.23
N ASN A 212 -6.84 13.52 -0.89
CA ASN A 212 -7.52 14.08 0.27
C ASN A 212 -7.57 13.15 1.48
N LEU A 213 -6.80 12.07 1.51
CA LEU A 213 -6.91 11.01 2.52
C LEU A 213 -6.33 11.41 3.90
N LYS A 214 -5.45 12.42 3.95
CA LYS A 214 -4.69 12.80 5.15
C LYS A 214 -5.53 13.05 6.41
N PRO A 215 -6.65 13.79 6.37
CA PRO A 215 -7.48 14.02 7.57
C PRO A 215 -8.02 12.70 8.14
N ALA A 216 -8.53 11.81 7.28
CA ALA A 216 -9.06 10.51 7.69
C ALA A 216 -7.98 9.63 8.33
N LEU A 217 -6.77 9.59 7.75
CA LEU A 217 -5.65 8.81 8.31
C LEU A 217 -5.23 9.32 9.69
N THR A 218 -5.23 10.64 9.88
CA THR A 218 -4.81 11.27 11.13
C THR A 218 -5.86 11.09 12.22
N GLN A 219 -7.14 11.27 11.89
CA GLN A 219 -8.25 11.14 12.85
C GLN A 219 -8.47 9.70 13.32
N SER A 220 -8.25 8.72 12.45
CA SER A 220 -8.44 7.29 12.77
C SER A 220 -7.19 6.61 13.34
N ASP A 221 -6.06 7.30 13.43
CA ASP A 221 -4.74 6.71 13.68
C ASP A 221 -4.46 5.50 12.77
N ALA A 222 -4.76 5.64 11.47
CA ALA A 222 -4.53 4.57 10.53
C ALA A 222 -3.03 4.32 10.32
N LYS A 223 -2.61 3.05 10.31
CA LYS A 223 -1.21 2.63 10.05
C LYS A 223 -1.04 1.85 8.76
N LEU A 224 -2.13 1.50 8.09
CA LEU A 224 -2.12 0.77 6.83
C LEU A 224 -3.14 1.36 5.85
N ILE A 225 -2.70 1.53 4.61
CA ILE A 225 -3.56 1.79 3.44
C ILE A 225 -3.43 0.58 2.52
N VAL A 226 -4.55 -0.08 2.21
CA VAL A 226 -4.61 -1.15 1.22
C VAL A 226 -5.36 -0.65 -0.02
N ILE A 227 -4.87 -0.95 -1.21
CA ILE A 227 -5.60 -0.73 -2.46
C ILE A 227 -5.67 -2.03 -3.25
N ASP A 228 -6.88 -2.60 -3.35
CA ASP A 228 -7.15 -3.87 -4.03
C ASP A 228 -8.19 -3.69 -5.16
N SER A 229 -7.82 -3.54 -6.43
CA SER A 229 -6.50 -3.28 -7.01
C SER A 229 -6.50 -1.98 -7.84
N VAL A 230 -5.37 -1.27 -7.88
CA VAL A 230 -5.22 -0.12 -8.81
C VAL A 230 -5.34 -0.57 -10.27
N ALA A 231 -4.97 -1.83 -10.56
CA ALA A 231 -4.98 -2.40 -11.90
C ALA A 231 -6.38 -2.50 -12.53
N ARG A 232 -7.43 -2.76 -11.74
CA ARG A 232 -8.81 -2.83 -12.26
C ARG A 232 -9.23 -1.50 -12.87
N LEU A 233 -9.11 -0.42 -12.10
CA LEU A 233 -9.50 0.93 -12.52
C LEU A 233 -8.66 1.42 -13.70
N ALA A 234 -7.35 1.16 -13.66
CA ALA A 234 -6.44 1.56 -14.74
C ALA A 234 -6.77 0.89 -16.08
N ARG A 235 -7.23 -0.37 -16.08
CA ARG A 235 -7.65 -1.06 -17.32
C ARG A 235 -9.01 -0.57 -17.82
N ALA A 236 -9.95 -0.28 -16.92
CA ALA A 236 -11.28 0.21 -17.28
C ALA A 236 -11.23 1.58 -17.98
N GLU A 237 -10.32 2.46 -17.56
CA GLU A 237 -10.15 3.80 -18.14
C GLU A 237 -9.54 3.79 -19.57
N GLY A 238 -8.99 2.64 -20.01
CA GLY A 238 -8.48 2.42 -21.37
C GLY A 238 -9.47 1.73 -22.32
N GLY A 239 -10.73 1.55 -21.90
CA GLY A 239 -11.78 0.96 -22.73
C GLY A 239 -12.06 1.81 -23.97
N ILE A 240 -12.17 1.13 -25.12
CA ILE A 240 -12.40 1.68 -26.45
C ILE A 240 -13.74 2.45 -26.48
N GLY A 241 -13.67 3.76 -26.23
CA GLY A 241 -14.72 4.73 -26.54
C GLY A 241 -14.26 5.59 -27.70
N ALA A 242 -15.02 5.59 -28.78
CA ALA A 242 -14.73 6.18 -30.08
C ALA A 242 -14.08 7.58 -30.01
N GLY A 243 -12.91 7.75 -30.64
CA GLY A 243 -12.38 9.06 -31.05
C GLY A 243 -11.04 9.51 -30.44
N SER A 244 -10.54 8.88 -29.37
CA SER A 244 -9.20 9.21 -28.85
C SER A 244 -8.13 8.29 -29.42
N SER A 245 -7.01 8.86 -29.89
CA SER A 245 -5.85 8.04 -30.27
C SER A 245 -5.40 7.21 -29.05
N SER A 246 -5.16 5.92 -29.25
CA SER A 246 -4.83 4.98 -28.17
C SER A 246 -3.60 5.40 -27.35
N SER A 247 -2.73 6.25 -27.91
CA SER A 247 -1.57 6.83 -27.22
C SER A 247 -1.96 7.91 -26.21
N GLU A 248 -2.92 8.78 -26.52
CA GLU A 248 -3.33 9.88 -25.65
C GLU A 248 -4.03 9.40 -24.38
N SER A 249 -4.91 8.39 -24.52
CA SER A 249 -5.58 7.76 -23.37
C SER A 249 -4.59 7.04 -22.45
N LEU A 250 -3.57 6.39 -23.02
CA LEU A 250 -2.49 5.77 -22.25
C LEU A 250 -1.66 6.80 -21.47
N VAL A 251 -1.35 7.96 -22.07
CA VAL A 251 -0.63 9.05 -21.38
C VAL A 251 -1.47 9.61 -20.23
N LYS A 252 -2.75 9.90 -20.45
CA LYS A 252 -3.68 10.37 -19.41
C LYS A 252 -3.75 9.40 -18.23
N ARG A 253 -4.00 8.12 -18.50
CA ARG A 253 -3.98 7.04 -17.50
C ARG A 253 -2.67 7.01 -16.72
N GLN A 254 -1.54 7.10 -17.43
CA GLN A 254 -0.23 7.04 -16.78
C GLN A 254 0.06 8.26 -15.89
N ASN A 255 -0.43 9.44 -16.27
CA ASN A 255 -0.32 10.66 -15.46
C ASN A 255 -1.17 10.57 -14.18
N ILE A 256 -2.38 10.02 -14.25
CA ILE A 256 -3.24 9.78 -13.09
C ILE A 256 -2.58 8.78 -12.14
N LEU A 257 -2.07 7.65 -12.66
CA LEU A 257 -1.34 6.66 -11.86
C LEU A 257 -0.11 7.25 -11.18
N SER A 258 0.62 8.14 -11.86
CA SER A 258 1.79 8.82 -11.30
C SER A 258 1.38 9.76 -10.15
N SER A 259 0.24 10.45 -10.30
CA SER A 259 -0.33 11.32 -9.26
C SER A 259 -0.76 10.52 -8.03
N ILE A 260 -1.45 9.39 -8.24
CA ILE A 260 -1.83 8.46 -7.16
C ILE A 260 -0.59 7.97 -6.41
N ALA A 261 0.41 7.47 -7.14
CA ALA A 261 1.63 6.96 -6.52
C ALA A 261 2.39 8.06 -5.74
N ALA A 262 2.46 9.28 -6.26
CA ALA A 262 3.08 10.40 -5.57
C ALA A 262 2.33 10.79 -4.29
N ALA A 263 0.99 10.80 -4.32
CA ALA A 263 0.17 11.06 -3.15
C ALA A 263 0.33 9.95 -2.09
N LEU A 264 0.33 8.68 -2.50
CA LEU A 264 0.56 7.54 -1.59
C LEU A 264 1.93 7.59 -0.92
N LYS A 265 3.01 7.89 -1.68
CA LYS A 265 4.34 8.07 -1.10
C LYS A 265 4.36 9.17 -0.05
N ARG A 266 3.77 10.33 -0.38
CA ARG A 266 3.68 11.46 0.54
C ARG A 266 2.98 11.06 1.83
N HIS A 267 1.84 10.39 1.75
CA HIS A 267 1.12 9.93 2.95
C HIS A 267 1.92 8.89 3.74
N ALA A 268 2.54 7.93 3.06
CA ALA A 268 3.39 6.92 3.68
C ALA A 268 4.50 7.58 4.51
N GLU A 269 5.27 8.48 3.90
CA GLU A 269 6.42 9.14 4.51
C GLU A 269 6.00 10.14 5.62
N GLN A 270 5.01 11.00 5.37
CA GLN A 270 4.61 12.05 6.32
C GLN A 270 3.86 11.50 7.54
N LEU A 271 3.08 10.42 7.38
CA LEU A 271 2.22 9.88 8.43
C LEU A 271 2.76 8.56 9.00
N ASN A 272 3.91 8.09 8.51
CA ASN A 272 4.52 6.82 8.87
C ASN A 272 3.55 5.63 8.74
N VAL A 273 2.85 5.55 7.61
CA VAL A 273 1.89 4.48 7.30
C VAL A 273 2.47 3.52 6.27
N ALA A 274 2.12 2.23 6.36
CA ALA A 274 2.41 1.28 5.30
C ALA A 274 1.38 1.42 4.18
N VAL A 275 1.83 1.38 2.92
CA VAL A 275 0.95 1.37 1.75
C VAL A 275 1.12 0.04 1.03
N VAL A 276 0.03 -0.68 0.85
CA VAL A 276 -0.03 -1.96 0.16
C VAL A 276 -0.94 -1.84 -1.05
N VAL A 277 -0.43 -2.19 -2.22
CA VAL A 277 -1.20 -2.18 -3.46
C VAL A 277 -1.14 -3.55 -4.11
N THR A 278 -2.27 -4.02 -4.64
CA THR A 278 -2.28 -5.22 -5.47
C THR A 278 -2.26 -4.84 -6.95
N ASN A 279 -1.59 -5.66 -7.73
CA ASN A 279 -1.50 -5.52 -9.17
C ASN A 279 -1.75 -6.87 -9.85
N GLN A 280 -2.40 -6.81 -11.01
CA GLN A 280 -2.59 -7.98 -11.85
C GLN A 280 -1.46 -8.09 -12.88
N VAL A 281 -1.32 -9.27 -13.46
CA VAL A 281 -0.39 -9.47 -14.57
C VAL A 281 -1.10 -9.39 -15.92
N THR A 282 -0.35 -9.02 -16.94
CA THR A 282 -0.75 -8.94 -18.35
C THR A 282 0.26 -9.69 -19.21
N THR A 283 -0.16 -10.17 -20.37
CA THR A 283 0.74 -10.84 -21.33
C THR A 283 1.64 -9.83 -22.05
N ASN A 284 2.93 -10.14 -22.13
CA ASN A 284 3.91 -9.35 -22.87
C ASN A 284 3.87 -9.72 -24.37
N THR A 285 3.19 -8.92 -25.18
CA THR A 285 3.02 -9.17 -26.62
C THR A 285 4.30 -8.90 -27.44
N ASN A 286 5.26 -8.13 -26.91
CA ASN A 286 6.52 -7.79 -27.61
C ASN A 286 7.48 -8.98 -27.74
N ILE A 287 7.32 -10.03 -26.93
CA ILE A 287 8.13 -11.24 -27.07
C ILE A 287 7.68 -12.02 -28.30
N ASN A 288 6.39 -12.00 -28.64
CA ASN A 288 5.87 -12.75 -29.79
C ASN A 288 6.32 -12.16 -31.14
N SER A 289 6.58 -10.85 -31.24
CA SER A 289 6.98 -10.21 -32.51
C SER A 289 8.42 -10.53 -32.93
N ASN A 290 9.32 -10.82 -31.98
CA ASN A 290 10.74 -11.09 -32.29
C ASN A 290 11.02 -12.54 -32.68
N TYR A 291 10.14 -13.50 -32.33
CA TYR A 291 10.34 -14.93 -32.62
C TYR A 291 9.64 -15.41 -33.90
N HIS A 292 8.64 -14.68 -34.42
CA HIS A 292 8.03 -15.02 -35.71
C HIS A 292 8.95 -14.80 -36.93
N ASN A 293 10.11 -14.16 -36.75
CA ASN A 293 11.13 -13.98 -37.79
C ASN A 293 12.29 -14.98 -37.70
N SER A 294 12.24 -15.98 -36.80
CA SER A 294 13.26 -17.04 -36.76
C SER A 294 12.68 -18.40 -37.16
N ASN A 295 13.14 -18.96 -38.29
CA ASN A 295 12.78 -20.30 -38.78
C ASN A 295 13.40 -21.45 -37.95
N ASP A 296 13.76 -21.22 -36.69
CA ASP A 296 14.48 -22.17 -35.85
C ASP A 296 13.53 -22.81 -34.82
N PRO A 297 13.04 -24.05 -35.05
CA PRO A 297 12.07 -24.72 -34.18
C PRO A 297 12.61 -25.02 -32.77
N ALA A 298 13.94 -24.97 -32.55
CA ALA A 298 14.54 -25.20 -31.24
C ALA A 298 14.39 -24.00 -30.29
N LYS A 299 14.28 -22.77 -30.81
CA LYS A 299 14.18 -21.54 -29.99
C LYS A 299 12.75 -21.22 -29.55
N ALA A 300 11.73 -21.77 -30.21
CA ALA A 300 10.33 -21.57 -29.87
C ALA A 300 9.94 -22.22 -28.53
N ASN A 301 10.63 -23.29 -28.11
CA ASN A 301 10.32 -24.06 -26.91
C ASN A 301 11.04 -23.58 -25.63
N MET A 302 11.92 -22.57 -25.69
CA MET A 302 12.67 -22.05 -24.53
C MET A 302 11.98 -20.90 -23.78
N VAL A 303 10.77 -20.51 -24.14
CA VAL A 303 10.06 -19.43 -23.44
C VAL A 303 9.37 -19.99 -22.20
N SER A 304 10.01 -19.82 -21.03
CA SER A 304 9.34 -20.05 -19.75
C SER A 304 8.06 -19.21 -19.66
N ARG A 305 6.96 -19.78 -19.13
CA ARG A 305 5.68 -19.07 -18.90
C ARG A 305 5.87 -17.76 -18.13
N ASP A 306 6.84 -17.71 -17.20
CA ASP A 306 7.19 -16.50 -16.43
C ASP A 306 7.71 -15.34 -17.31
N SER A 307 8.35 -15.63 -18.44
CA SER A 307 8.89 -14.61 -19.35
C SER A 307 7.80 -13.90 -20.16
N GLN A 308 6.62 -14.50 -20.33
CA GLN A 308 5.50 -13.94 -21.10
C GLN A 308 4.60 -13.01 -20.28
N VAL A 309 4.91 -12.77 -19.01
CA VAL A 309 4.01 -12.12 -18.06
C VAL A 309 4.65 -10.84 -17.52
N ALA A 310 3.94 -9.72 -17.60
CA ALA A 310 4.37 -8.40 -17.14
C ALA A 310 3.33 -7.80 -16.17
N ALA A 311 3.76 -6.89 -15.28
CA ALA A 311 2.85 -6.17 -14.40
C ALA A 311 1.96 -5.18 -15.17
N ALA A 312 0.66 -5.13 -14.87
CA ALA A 312 -0.34 -4.42 -15.69
C ALA A 312 -0.19 -2.88 -15.72
N LEU A 313 0.46 -2.30 -14.71
CA LEU A 313 0.49 -0.84 -14.49
C LEU A 313 1.62 -0.11 -15.24
N GLY A 314 2.52 -0.84 -15.89
CA GLY A 314 3.61 -0.27 -16.70
C GLY A 314 4.85 0.17 -15.92
N THR A 315 5.85 0.65 -16.66
CA THR A 315 7.20 0.94 -16.14
C THR A 315 7.24 2.14 -15.20
N LYS A 316 6.54 3.24 -15.51
CA LYS A 316 6.53 4.41 -14.62
C LYS A 316 6.03 4.06 -13.22
N TRP A 317 4.95 3.28 -13.12
CA TRP A 317 4.46 2.76 -11.84
C TRP A 317 5.50 1.86 -11.14
N ALA A 318 6.18 1.01 -11.91
CA ALA A 318 7.21 0.14 -11.36
C ALA A 318 8.38 0.89 -10.71
N HIS A 319 8.69 2.11 -11.15
CA HIS A 319 9.67 2.97 -10.49
C HIS A 319 9.13 3.62 -9.21
N CYS A 320 7.81 3.80 -9.10
CA CYS A 320 7.19 4.36 -7.91
C CYS A 320 7.17 3.37 -6.74
N VAL A 321 7.01 2.07 -6.98
CA VAL A 321 6.95 1.06 -5.90
C VAL A 321 8.32 0.83 -5.26
N ASN A 322 8.40 0.71 -3.94
CA ASN A 322 9.64 0.44 -3.20
C ASN A 322 9.92 -1.07 -3.10
N VAL A 323 8.92 -1.83 -2.65
CA VAL A 323 9.00 -3.29 -2.51
C VAL A 323 8.00 -3.95 -3.44
N ARG A 324 8.43 -4.93 -4.24
CA ARG A 324 7.55 -5.71 -5.11
C ARG A 324 7.70 -7.19 -4.82
N ILE A 325 6.56 -7.83 -4.57
CA ILE A 325 6.45 -9.26 -4.28
C ILE A 325 5.61 -9.88 -5.40
N SER A 326 6.21 -10.77 -6.17
CA SER A 326 5.51 -11.58 -7.16
C SER A 326 4.88 -12.80 -6.47
N MET A 327 3.65 -13.16 -6.81
CA MET A 327 2.99 -14.37 -6.31
C MET A 327 2.51 -15.23 -7.48
N SER A 328 2.61 -16.55 -7.34
CA SER A 328 2.11 -17.51 -8.33
C SER A 328 0.74 -18.08 -7.97
N GLY A 329 0.09 -18.70 -8.95
CA GLY A 329 -1.07 -19.57 -8.73
C GLY A 329 -0.70 -20.82 -7.92
N ALA A 330 -1.66 -21.71 -7.71
CA ALA A 330 -1.34 -23.02 -7.14
C ALA A 330 -0.37 -23.75 -8.08
N ILE A 331 0.64 -24.40 -7.51
CA ILE A 331 1.60 -25.21 -8.26
C ILE A 331 0.88 -26.51 -8.66
N ASP A 332 0.62 -26.69 -9.95
CA ASP A 332 -0.19 -27.80 -10.49
C ASP A 332 0.33 -29.18 -10.07
N GLY A 333 -0.61 -30.09 -9.75
CA GLY A 333 -0.34 -31.53 -9.54
C GLY A 333 -0.39 -32.05 -8.10
N LYS A 334 -0.60 -31.17 -7.09
CA LYS A 334 -0.76 -31.61 -5.69
C LYS A 334 -2.00 -30.98 -5.06
N ALA A 335 -2.80 -31.79 -4.36
CA ALA A 335 -3.99 -31.35 -3.62
C ALA A 335 -3.67 -30.42 -2.43
N ASP A 336 -2.40 -30.12 -2.18
CA ASP A 336 -1.93 -29.36 -1.02
C ASP A 336 -2.09 -27.83 -1.20
N GLY A 337 -2.38 -27.34 -2.41
CA GLY A 337 -2.65 -25.92 -2.66
C GLY A 337 -1.44 -25.02 -2.42
N LYS A 338 -0.23 -25.55 -2.58
CA LYS A 338 1.03 -24.80 -2.43
C LYS A 338 1.19 -23.76 -3.53
N ARG A 339 1.80 -22.64 -3.17
CA ARG A 339 2.03 -21.47 -4.01
C ARG A 339 3.43 -20.93 -3.75
N GLU A 340 3.94 -20.11 -4.66
CA GLU A 340 5.25 -19.48 -4.54
C GLU A 340 5.14 -17.96 -4.51
N MET A 341 5.94 -17.33 -3.66
CA MET A 341 6.15 -15.88 -3.67
C MET A 341 7.63 -15.55 -3.87
N ARG A 342 7.91 -14.42 -4.53
CA ARG A 342 9.27 -13.94 -4.78
C ARG A 342 9.39 -12.46 -4.46
N VAL A 343 10.42 -12.05 -3.72
CA VAL A 343 10.79 -10.64 -3.61
C VAL A 343 11.56 -10.27 -4.88
N VAL A 344 10.93 -9.50 -5.76
CA VAL A 344 11.51 -9.13 -7.08
C VAL A 344 12.04 -7.70 -7.12
N LYS A 345 11.68 -6.88 -6.13
CA LYS A 345 12.24 -5.53 -5.92
C LYS A 345 12.24 -5.23 -4.44
N SER A 346 13.38 -4.84 -3.87
CA SER A 346 13.49 -4.33 -2.51
C SER A 346 14.78 -3.52 -2.37
N PRO A 347 14.79 -2.40 -1.63
CA PRO A 347 16.02 -1.69 -1.29
C PRO A 347 16.82 -2.37 -0.16
N ARG A 348 16.24 -3.36 0.53
CA ARG A 348 16.81 -3.98 1.75
C ARG A 348 17.04 -5.48 1.64
N THR A 349 16.40 -6.14 0.67
CA THR A 349 16.39 -7.61 0.56
C THR A 349 16.89 -8.02 -0.82
N ALA A 350 17.74 -9.04 -0.86
CA ALA A 350 18.11 -9.71 -2.11
C ALA A 350 16.90 -10.42 -2.75
N LEU A 351 17.04 -10.82 -4.01
CA LEU A 351 16.02 -11.64 -4.66
C LEU A 351 15.88 -12.97 -3.91
N SER A 352 14.68 -13.27 -3.48
CA SER A 352 14.39 -14.45 -2.66
C SER A 352 13.06 -15.08 -3.06
N ARG A 353 12.90 -16.37 -2.78
CA ARG A 353 11.71 -17.17 -3.11
C ARG A 353 11.27 -18.00 -1.90
N PHE A 354 9.96 -18.10 -1.71
CA PHE A 354 9.37 -18.81 -0.58
C PHE A 354 8.09 -19.51 -1.00
N LEU A 355 7.79 -20.62 -0.32
CA LEU A 355 6.54 -21.33 -0.48
C LEU A 355 5.53 -20.85 0.56
N TYR A 356 4.28 -20.72 0.14
CA TYR A 356 3.17 -20.40 1.02
C TYR A 356 1.91 -21.14 0.59
N ARG A 357 0.91 -21.14 1.48
CA ARG A 357 -0.43 -21.61 1.18
C ARG A 357 -1.48 -20.67 1.76
N ILE A 358 -2.71 -20.80 1.29
CA ILE A 358 -3.86 -20.08 1.84
C ILE A 358 -4.58 -21.03 2.79
N THR A 359 -4.78 -20.60 4.03
CA THR A 359 -5.44 -21.37 5.10
C THR A 359 -6.55 -20.54 5.73
N ALA A 360 -7.21 -21.05 6.78
CA ALA A 360 -8.16 -20.26 7.57
C ALA A 360 -7.53 -19.03 8.25
N SER A 361 -6.21 -19.03 8.51
CA SER A 361 -5.47 -17.86 9.03
C SER A 361 -4.95 -16.93 7.91
N GLY A 362 -5.41 -17.11 6.68
CA GLY A 362 -4.95 -16.36 5.51
C GLY A 362 -3.70 -16.99 4.88
N CYS A 363 -2.81 -16.17 4.32
CA CYS A 363 -1.53 -16.65 3.80
C CYS A 363 -0.61 -17.08 4.95
N ALA A 364 -0.02 -18.27 4.84
CA ALA A 364 0.91 -18.84 5.80
C ALA A 364 2.11 -19.48 5.10
N SER A 365 3.29 -19.46 5.75
CA SER A 365 4.49 -20.14 5.26
C SER A 365 4.27 -21.66 5.22
N ILE A 366 4.96 -22.33 4.31
CA ILE A 366 5.11 -23.78 4.34
C ILE A 366 6.52 -24.03 4.83
N ASP A 367 6.64 -24.69 5.98
CA ASP A 367 7.94 -25.15 6.47
C ASP A 367 8.47 -26.19 5.47
N ILE A 368 9.72 -26.01 5.05
CA ILE A 368 10.42 -27.00 4.24
C ILE A 368 11.10 -27.91 5.26
N ASP A 369 10.58 -29.13 5.40
CA ASP A 369 11.16 -30.18 6.25
C ASP A 369 12.64 -30.44 5.93
#